data_AF-A0A4Q2YD69-F1
#
_entry.id   AF-A0A4Q2YD69-F1
#
_cell.length_a   1.000
_cell.length_b   1.000
_cell.length_c   1.000
_cell.angle_alpha   90.00
_cell.angle_beta   90.00
_cell.angle_gamma   90.00
#
_symmetry.space_group_name_H-M   'P 1'
#
loop_
_entity.id
_entity.type
_entity.pdbx_description
1 polymer ?
#
loop_
_entity_poly.entity_id
_entity_poly.type
_entity_poly.pdbx_seq_one_letter_code
_entity_poly.pdbx_strand_id
1 'polypeptide(L)' 'MRIGTPFLHSMLGTALGDSLGLPSEGMSRGRIARRWKGELQQRFLFGRGMLSDDTEHTIMVAQALLQ' A
#
# COMPACT_ATOMS: atom_id res chain seq x y z
N MET A 1 25.32 10.52 -5.74
CA MET A 1 23.88 10.71 -5.45
C MET A 1 23.45 9.59 -4.53
N ARG A 2 22.99 9.87 -3.30
CA ARG A 2 22.51 8.81 -2.39
C ARG A 2 21.19 8.28 -2.97
N ILE A 3 21.27 7.16 -3.70
CA ILE A 3 20.12 6.48 -4.32
C ILE A 3 19.10 6.03 -3.24
N GLY A 4 19.55 5.92 -1.99
CA GLY A 4 18.75 5.36 -0.89
C GLY A 4 17.49 6.14 -0.50
N THR A 5 17.48 7.49 -0.53
CA THR A 5 16.30 8.22 -0.03
C THR A 5 15.12 8.22 -1.00
N PRO A 6 15.25 8.51 -2.31
CA PRO A 6 14.10 8.50 -3.20
C PRO A 6 13.57 7.08 -3.46
N PHE A 7 14.46 6.10 -3.58
CA PHE A 7 14.09 4.69 -3.78
C PHE A 7 13.30 4.15 -2.59
N LEU A 8 13.79 4.36 -1.37
CA LEU A 8 13.09 3.96 -0.15
C LEU A 8 11.75 4.68 0.01
N HIS A 9 11.69 6.00 -0.26
CA HIS A 9 10.42 6.73 -0.20
C HIS A 9 9.39 6.19 -1.20
N SER A 10 9.84 5.81 -2.40
CA SER A 10 8.96 5.20 -3.40
C SER A 10 8.42 3.87 -2.90
N MET A 11 9.27 2.99 -2.36
CA MET A 11 8.84 1.69 -1.82
C MET A 11 7.89 1.84 -0.62
N LEU A 12 8.17 2.77 0.29
CA LEU A 12 7.29 3.07 1.41
C LEU A 12 5.95 3.66 0.96
N GLY A 13 5.96 4.50 -0.08
CA GLY A 13 4.75 5.02 -0.71
C GLY A 13 3.89 3.92 -1.32
N THR A 14 4.52 2.97 -2.02
CA THR A 14 3.85 1.76 -2.55
C THR A 14 3.22 0.95 -1.43
N ALA A 15 3.98 0.61 -0.39
CA ALA A 15 3.47 -0.18 0.73
C ALA A 15 2.33 0.54 1.49
N LEU A 16 2.42 1.86 1.65
CA LEU A 16 1.36 2.66 2.27
C LEU A 16 0.09 2.67 1.41
N GLY A 17 0.23 2.89 0.11
CA GLY A 17 -0.88 2.91 -0.85
C GLY A 17 -1.58 1.57 -0.96
N ASP A 18 -0.80 0.49 -1.09
CA ASP A 18 -1.27 -0.90 -1.06
C ASP A 18 -2.06 -1.17 0.22
N SER A 19 -1.47 -0.91 1.39
CA SER A 19 -2.12 -1.20 2.67
C SER A 19 -3.42 -0.44 2.91
N LEU A 20 -3.45 0.85 2.55
CA LEU A 20 -4.66 1.68 2.67
C LEU A 20 -5.72 1.30 1.62
N GLY A 21 -5.30 0.87 0.44
CA GLY A 21 -6.15 0.49 -0.69
C GLY A 21 -6.77 -0.89 -0.53
N LEU A 22 -6.08 -1.82 0.12
CA LEU A 22 -6.43 -3.24 0.22
C LEU A 22 -7.88 -3.51 0.68
N PRO A 23 -8.44 -2.83 1.71
CA PRO A 23 -9.84 -3.03 2.08
C PRO A 23 -10.84 -2.68 0.96
N SER A 24 -10.42 -1.83 0.01
CA SER A 24 -11.20 -1.26 -1.11
C SER A 24 -11.11 -2.08 -2.39
N GLU A 25 -10.30 -3.13 -2.40
CA GLU A 25 -10.07 -3.94 -3.58
C GLU A 25 -11.40 -4.51 -4.13
N GLY A 26 -11.59 -4.39 -5.45
CA GLY A 26 -12.82 -4.81 -6.12
C GLY A 26 -14.08 -3.97 -5.80
N MET A 27 -13.97 -2.89 -5.02
CA MET A 27 -15.11 -2.01 -4.72
C MET A 27 -15.25 -0.87 -5.74
N SER A 28 -16.50 -0.52 -6.08
CA SER A 28 -16.75 0.69 -6.85
C SER A 28 -16.57 1.96 -6.00
N ARG A 29 -16.21 3.07 -6.65
CA ARG A 29 -16.05 4.39 -5.99
C ARG A 29 -17.25 4.77 -5.11
N GLY A 30 -18.48 4.51 -5.58
CA GLY A 30 -19.70 4.78 -4.81
C GLY A 30 -19.86 3.88 -3.58
N ARG A 31 -19.40 2.62 -3.63
CA ARG A 31 -19.41 1.71 -2.47
C ARG A 31 -18.38 2.14 -1.43
N ILE A 32 -17.18 2.54 -1.88
CA ILE A 32 -16.12 3.10 -1.04
C ILE A 32 -16.64 4.32 -0.26
N ALA A 33 -17.19 5.31 -0.98
CA ALA A 33 -17.69 6.55 -0.37
C ALA A 33 -18.84 6.35 0.63
N ARG A 34 -19.67 5.31 0.44
CA ARG A 34 -20.73 4.96 1.41
C ARG A 34 -20.20 4.21 2.62
N ARG A 35 -19.23 3.30 2.41
CA ARG A 35 -18.69 2.39 3.43
C ARG A 35 -17.74 3.09 4.39
N TRP A 36 -16.92 4.01 3.88
CA TRP A 36 -15.94 4.72 4.67
C TRP A 36 -16.11 6.22 4.51
N LYS A 37 -16.28 6.88 5.65
CA LYS A 37 -16.42 8.32 5.79
C LYS A 37 -15.31 8.83 6.70
N GLY A 38 -15.05 10.14 6.63
CA GLY A 38 -14.02 10.80 7.39
C GLY A 38 -12.62 10.54 6.84
N GLU A 39 -11.63 10.70 7.71
CA GLU A 39 -10.22 10.68 7.34
C GLU A 39 -9.74 9.35 6.76
N LEU A 40 -8.69 9.42 5.94
CA LEU A 40 -7.98 8.26 5.44
C LEU A 40 -7.23 7.59 6.60
N GLN A 41 -7.49 6.31 6.80
CA GLN A 41 -6.89 5.53 7.88
C GLN A 41 -6.91 4.05 7.50
N GLN A 42 -6.20 3.24 8.29
CA GLN A 42 -6.20 1.79 8.12
C GLN A 42 -7.56 1.17 8.46
N ARG A 43 -8.03 0.27 7.60
CA ARG A 43 -9.41 -0.25 7.63
C ARG A 43 -9.52 -1.75 7.34
N PHE A 44 -8.40 -2.48 7.38
CA PHE A 44 -8.39 -3.92 7.22
C PHE A 44 -8.81 -4.59 8.55
N LEU A 45 -8.13 -5.64 9.00
CA LEU A 45 -8.51 -6.40 10.18
C LEU A 45 -8.40 -5.55 11.47
N PHE A 46 -9.53 -5.33 12.15
CA PHE A 46 -9.63 -4.51 13.37
C PHE A 46 -9.08 -3.08 13.24
N GLY A 47 -9.21 -2.45 12.06
CA GLY A 47 -8.69 -1.10 11.82
C GLY A 47 -7.17 -1.02 11.68
N ARG A 48 -6.50 -2.17 11.54
CA ARG A 48 -5.07 -2.25 11.20
C ARG A 48 -4.89 -2.38 9.69
N GLY A 49 -3.66 -2.13 9.23
CA GLY A 49 -3.26 -2.37 7.86
C GLY A 49 -2.73 -3.79 7.67
N MET A 50 -2.71 -4.23 6.43
CA MET A 50 -1.99 -5.41 5.96
C MET A 50 -1.29 -5.03 4.64
N LEU A 51 -0.19 -5.69 4.31
CA LEU A 51 0.47 -5.59 3.01
C LEU A 51 -0.04 -6.74 2.14
N SER A 52 -0.26 -6.48 0.84
CA SER A 52 -0.66 -7.50 -0.13
C SER A 52 0.53 -8.05 -0.91
N ASP A 53 0.24 -8.94 -1.85
CA ASP A 53 1.19 -9.49 -2.79
C ASP A 53 1.85 -8.41 -3.67
N ASP A 54 1.20 -7.27 -3.91
CA ASP A 54 1.82 -6.14 -4.61
C ASP A 54 3.08 -5.63 -3.89
N THR A 55 3.01 -5.50 -2.56
CA THR A 55 4.17 -5.10 -1.75
C THR A 55 5.22 -6.21 -1.69
N GLU A 56 4.80 -7.47 -1.54
CA GLU A 56 5.71 -8.62 -1.53
C GLU A 56 6.49 -8.72 -2.85
N HIS A 57 5.81 -8.66 -4.00
CA HIS A 57 6.43 -8.67 -5.32
C HIS A 57 7.33 -7.47 -5.54
N THR A 58 6.94 -6.27 -5.09
CA THR A 58 7.79 -5.08 -5.16
C THR A 58 9.12 -5.30 -4.42
N ILE A 59 9.08 -5.90 -3.21
CA ILE A 59 10.28 -6.23 -2.44
C ILE A 59 11.12 -7.29 -3.15
N MET A 60 10.50 -8.35 -3.68
CA MET A 60 11.21 -9.41 -4.40
C MET A 60 11.94 -8.85 -5.64
N VAL A 61 11.29 -7.99 -6.43
CA VAL A 61 11.90 -7.31 -7.58
C VAL A 61 13.03 -6.39 -7.14
N ALA A 62 12.83 -5.60 -6.07
CA ALA A 62 13.88 -4.74 -5.53
C ALA A 62 15.11 -5.54 -5.09
N GLN A 63 14.90 -6.68 -4.42
CA GLN A 63 15.99 -7.58 -4.02
C GLN A 63 16.71 -8.15 -5.23
N ALA A 64 15.99 -8.62 -6.25
CA ALA A 64 16.57 -9.19 -7.47
C ALA A 64 17.40 -8.17 -8.28
N LEU A 65 17.11 -6.87 -8.17
CA LEU A 65 17.86 -5.82 -8.87
C LEU A 65 19.06 -5.29 -8.09
N LEU A 66 19.07 -5.43 -6.76
CA LEU A 66 20.13 -4.96 -5.88
C LEU A 66 21.18 -6.02 -5.55
N GLN A 67 20.88 -7.28 -5.86
CA GLN A 67 21.79 -8.43 -5.77
C GLN A 67 22.43 -8.71 -7.13
#